data_AF-A0A7X1X116-F1
#
_entry.id   AF-A0A7X1X116-F1
#
_cell.length_a   1.000
_cell.length_b   1.000
_cell.length_c   1.000
_cell.angle_alpha   90.00
_cell.angle_beta   90.00
_cell.angle_gamma   90.00
#
_symmetry.space_group_name_H-M   'P 1'
#
loop_
_entity.id
_entity.type
_entity.pdbx_description
1 polymer ?
#
loop_
_entity_poly.entity_id
_entity_poly.type
_entity_poly.pdbx_seq_one_letter_code
_entity_poly.pdbx_strand_id
1 'polypeptide(L)'
;LSSFYAIRLYELMSQFHKLGQRECSLDQLRQMFDLGDKYQDVKNMRVRVLDPALKELNAGTDLSVTAEPRRQGRKVIGFTFTIKKDDQMALSL
;
A
#
# COMPACT_ATOMS: atom_id res chain seq x y z
N LEU A 1 -2.47 12.95 -5.50
CA LEU A 1 -2.66 12.32 -4.17
C LEU A 1 -2.83 13.39 -3.12
N SER A 2 -3.67 13.15 -2.12
CA SER A 2 -4.11 14.10 -1.09
C SER A 2 -4.00 13.54 0.34
N SER A 3 -4.13 12.22 0.55
CA SER A 3 -3.89 11.64 1.88
C SER A 3 -2.41 11.34 2.12
N PHE A 4 -1.96 11.56 3.36
CA PHE A 4 -0.63 11.18 3.82
C PHE A 4 -0.31 9.71 3.54
N TYR A 5 -1.26 8.80 3.80
CA TYR A 5 -1.07 7.37 3.61
C TYR A 5 -0.91 6.99 2.13
N ALA A 6 -1.70 7.58 1.22
CA ALA A 6 -1.57 7.33 -0.20
C ALA A 6 -0.22 7.83 -0.75
N ILE A 7 0.23 9.01 -0.30
CA ILE A 7 1.54 9.56 -0.67
C ILE A 7 2.66 8.63 -0.19
N ARG A 8 2.65 8.22 1.09
CA ARG A 8 3.65 7.28 1.63
C ARG A 8 3.67 5.94 0.90
N LEU A 9 2.49 5.41 0.58
CA LEU A 9 2.39 4.17 -0.16
C LEU A 9 2.94 4.33 -1.58
N TYR A 10 2.63 5.43 -2.28
CA TYR A 10 3.16 5.70 -3.61
C TYR A 10 4.69 5.87 -3.60
N GLU A 11 5.24 6.61 -2.64
CA GLU A 11 6.69 6.75 -2.46
C GLU A 11 7.36 5.39 -2.33
N LEU A 12 6.82 4.50 -1.48
CA LEU A 12 7.38 3.15 -1.34
C LEU A 12 7.20 2.34 -2.63
N MET A 13 6.01 2.27 -3.20
CA MET A 13 5.75 1.43 -4.38
C MET A 13 6.54 1.90 -5.60
N SER A 14 6.74 3.21 -5.77
CA SER A 14 7.56 3.78 -6.84
C SER A 14 9.04 3.38 -6.74
N GLN A 15 9.58 3.17 -5.55
CA GLN A 15 10.96 2.67 -5.37
C GLN A 15 11.09 1.20 -5.82
N PHE A 16 10.03 0.41 -5.68
CA PHE A 16 10.04 -1.03 -5.95
C PHE A 16 9.33 -1.44 -7.24
N HIS A 17 8.77 -0.51 -8.03
CA HIS A 17 7.99 -0.85 -9.22
C HIS A 17 8.74 -1.70 -10.25
N LYS A 18 10.06 -1.52 -10.39
CA LYS A 18 10.90 -2.34 -11.29
C LYS A 18 11.02 -3.79 -10.84
N LEU A 19 10.94 -4.05 -9.53
CA LEU A 19 10.89 -5.42 -8.99
C LEU A 19 9.49 -6.03 -9.13
N GLY A 20 8.47 -5.21 -9.34
CA GLY A 20 7.07 -5.64 -9.49
C GLY A 20 6.41 -6.14 -8.21
N GLN A 21 7.16 -6.38 -7.13
CA GLN A 21 6.63 -6.81 -5.85
C GLN A 21 7.39 -6.25 -4.65
N ARG A 22 6.68 -6.09 -3.53
CA ARG A 22 7.26 -5.69 -2.24
C ARG A 22 6.52 -6.36 -1.09
N GLU A 23 7.24 -6.99 -0.17
CA GLU A 23 6.65 -7.54 1.05
C GLU A 23 6.87 -6.61 2.25
N CYS A 24 5.83 -6.30 3.00
CA CYS A 24 5.95 -5.52 4.23
C CYS A 24 5.33 -6.26 5.40
N SER A 25 6.05 -6.33 6.53
CA SER A 25 5.46 -6.76 7.80
C SER A 25 4.45 -5.74 8.30
N LEU A 26 3.60 -6.16 9.25
CA LEU A 26 2.69 -5.23 9.92
C LEU A 26 3.44 -4.07 10.59
N ASP A 27 4.55 -4.35 11.26
CA ASP A 27 5.34 -3.32 11.94
C ASP A 27 5.94 -2.31 10.97
N GLN A 28 6.45 -2.78 9.82
CA GLN A 28 6.95 -1.90 8.75
C GLN A 28 5.84 -0.99 8.22
N LEU A 29 4.62 -1.51 8.03
CA LEU A 29 3.49 -0.70 7.59
C LEU A 29 3.06 0.32 8.65
N ARG A 30 3.07 -0.06 9.94
CA ARG A 30 2.74 0.86 11.04
C ARG A 30 3.73 2.00 11.14
N GLN A 31 5.02 1.72 10.99
CA GLN A 31 6.07 2.74 10.96
C GLN A 31 5.94 3.65 9.74
N MET A 32 5.76 3.06 8.55
CA MET A 32 5.61 3.81 7.30
C MET A 32 4.41 4.78 7.32
N PHE A 33 3.30 4.35 7.91
CA PHE A 33 2.09 5.17 8.03
C PHE A 33 2.04 6.00 9.32
N ASP A 34 3.10 6.02 10.13
CA ASP A 34 3.19 6.76 11.39
C ASP A 34 1.96 6.55 12.31
N LEU A 35 1.58 5.28 12.50
CA LEU A 35 0.34 4.94 13.19
C LEU A 35 0.47 4.96 14.72
N GLY A 36 1.68 4.91 15.28
CA GLY A 36 1.90 4.77 16.73
C GLY A 36 1.09 3.60 17.30
N ASP A 37 0.18 3.89 18.23
CA ASP A 37 -0.74 2.90 18.84
C ASP A 37 -2.12 2.82 18.17
N LYS A 38 -2.38 3.59 17.10
CA LYS A 38 -3.66 3.54 16.40
C LYS A 38 -3.81 2.24 15.62
N TYR A 39 -5.05 1.76 15.50
CA TYR A 39 -5.40 0.60 14.67
C TYR A 39 -4.51 -0.64 14.96
N GLN A 40 -4.34 -1.01 16.23
CA GLN A 40 -3.48 -2.17 16.60
C GLN A 40 -3.98 -3.48 15.99
N ASP A 41 -5.29 -3.59 15.76
CA ASP A 41 -5.86 -4.70 15.01
C ASP A 41 -5.64 -4.54 13.49
N VAL A 42 -5.21 -5.63 12.86
CA VAL A 42 -4.85 -5.66 11.42
C VAL A 42 -6.06 -5.36 10.53
N LYS A 43 -7.25 -5.81 10.90
CA LYS A 43 -8.47 -5.55 10.11
C LYS A 43 -8.77 -4.04 10.13
N ASN A 44 -8.66 -3.40 11.28
CA ASN A 44 -8.83 -1.94 11.37
C ASN A 44 -7.74 -1.17 10.62
N MET A 45 -6.47 -1.55 10.76
CA MET A 45 -5.36 -0.94 10.00
C MET A 45 -5.62 -1.06 8.49
N ARG A 46 -6.05 -2.24 8.03
CA ARG A 46 -6.35 -2.47 6.62
C ARG A 46 -7.50 -1.59 6.13
N VAL A 47 -8.66 -1.66 6.76
CA VAL A 47 -9.88 -0.97 6.29
C VAL A 47 -9.76 0.55 6.41
N ARG A 48 -9.07 1.08 7.42
CA ARG A 48 -9.00 2.52 7.69
C ARG A 48 -7.79 3.21 7.06
N VAL A 49 -6.72 2.46 6.75
CA VAL A 49 -5.45 3.03 6.29
C VAL A 49 -5.06 2.44 4.94
N LEU A 50 -4.85 1.13 4.87
CA LEU A 50 -4.26 0.50 3.69
C LEU A 50 -5.21 0.53 2.47
N ASP A 51 -6.45 0.08 2.63
CA ASP A 51 -7.40 -0.01 1.51
C ASP A 51 -7.76 1.39 0.95
N PRO A 52 -8.00 2.44 1.78
CA PRO A 52 -8.16 3.80 1.27
C PRO A 52 -6.92 4.34 0.55
N ALA A 53 -5.72 4.08 1.09
CA ALA A 53 -4.47 4.52 0.47
C ALA A 53 -4.25 3.86 -0.90
N LEU A 54 -4.51 2.54 -1.01
CA LEU A 54 -4.45 1.82 -2.28
C LEU A 54 -5.45 2.37 -3.29
N LYS A 55 -6.69 2.63 -2.87
CA LYS A 55 -7.72 3.18 -3.75
C LYS A 55 -7.31 4.53 -4.32
N GLU A 56 -6.81 5.42 -3.48
CA GLU A 56 -6.38 6.75 -3.90
C GLU A 56 -5.14 6.72 -4.80
N LEU A 57 -4.14 5.88 -4.46
CA LEU A 57 -2.95 5.65 -5.27
C LEU A 57 -3.32 5.17 -6.67
N ASN A 58 -4.13 4.11 -6.76
CA ASN A 58 -4.53 3.50 -8.02
C ASN A 58 -5.41 4.41 -8.89
N ALA A 59 -6.14 5.34 -8.28
CA ALA A 59 -6.96 6.30 -9.01
C ALA A 59 -6.18 7.55 -9.46
N GLY A 60 -5.03 7.83 -8.84
CA GLY A 60 -4.36 9.12 -8.95
C GLY A 60 -2.92 9.07 -9.45
N THR A 61 -2.42 7.92 -9.89
CA THR A 61 -1.03 7.72 -10.32
C THR A 61 -0.93 6.76 -11.50
N ASP A 62 0.27 6.65 -12.06
CA ASP A 62 0.68 5.69 -13.09
C ASP A 62 1.00 4.29 -12.53
N LEU A 63 0.75 4.06 -11.23
CA LEU A 63 0.95 2.77 -10.59
C LEU A 63 -0.38 2.08 -10.31
N SER A 64 -0.44 0.80 -10.67
CA SER A 64 -1.45 -0.16 -10.25
C SER A 64 -0.86 -1.09 -9.19
N VAL A 65 -1.42 -1.04 -7.98
CA VAL A 65 -0.93 -1.74 -6.79
C VAL A 65 -2.04 -2.54 -6.15
N THR A 66 -1.79 -3.84 -5.92
CA THR A 66 -2.65 -4.71 -5.12
C THR A 66 -1.92 -5.15 -3.86
N ALA A 67 -2.66 -5.53 -2.82
CA ALA A 67 -2.09 -6.01 -1.56
C ALA A 67 -2.78 -7.30 -1.09
N GLU A 68 -2.00 -8.35 -0.92
CA GLU A 68 -2.48 -9.64 -0.44
C GLU A 68 -1.93 -9.95 0.96
N PRO A 69 -2.77 -10.40 1.91
CA PRO A 69 -2.33 -10.67 3.27
C PRO A 69 -1.42 -11.89 3.33
N ARG A 70 -0.22 -11.72 3.91
CA ARG A 70 0.66 -12.82 4.28
C ARG A 70 0.27 -13.40 5.63
N ARG A 71 0.23 -14.72 5.73
CA ARG A 71 -0.22 -15.43 6.94
C ARG A 71 0.82 -16.40 7.47
N GLN A 72 0.85 -16.51 8.80
CA GLN A 72 1.50 -17.59 9.53
C GLN A 72 0.40 -18.32 10.31
N GLY A 73 -0.01 -19.48 9.79
CA GLY A 73 -1.24 -20.14 10.23
C GLY A 73 -2.46 -19.21 10.03
N ARG A 74 -3.19 -18.92 11.12
CA ARG A 74 -4.36 -18.02 11.07
C ARG A 74 -3.99 -16.53 11.19
N LYS A 75 -2.79 -16.21 11.69
CA LYS A 75 -2.36 -14.83 11.96
C LYS A 75 -1.87 -14.17 10.69
N VAL A 76 -2.36 -12.96 10.39
CA VAL A 76 -1.77 -12.10 9.35
C VAL A 76 -0.49 -11.49 9.90
N ILE A 77 0.61 -11.59 9.17
CA ILE A 77 1.94 -11.10 9.58
C ILE A 77 2.43 -9.91 8.73
N GLY A 78 1.73 -9.62 7.63
CA GLY A 78 2.09 -8.56 6.71
C GLY A 78 1.29 -8.63 5.42
N PHE A 79 1.76 -7.93 4.40
CA PHE A 79 1.17 -7.89 3.07
C PHE A 79 2.23 -8.02 1.99
N THR A 80 1.89 -8.72 0.91
CA THR A 80 2.65 -8.71 -0.34
C THR A 80 1.96 -7.74 -1.29
N PHE A 81 2.69 -6.72 -1.71
CA PHE A 81 2.27 -5.77 -2.72
C PHE A 81 2.72 -6.26 -4.09
N THR A 82 1.81 -6.24 -5.06
CA THR A 82 2.15 -6.39 -6.48
C THR A 82 1.99 -5.03 -7.13
N ILE A 83 3.00 -4.61 -7.87
CA ILE A 83 3.15 -3.26 -8.44
C ILE A 83 3.29 -3.42 -9.95
N LYS A 84 2.45 -2.70 -10.68
CA LYS A 84 2.57 -2.53 -12.13
C LYS A 84 2.63 -1.04 -12.41
N LYS A 85 3.54 -0.65 -13.28
CA LYS A 85 3.59 0.70 -13.81
C LYS A 85 2.94 0.68 -15.18
N ASP A 86 1.91 1.50 -15.34
CA ASP A 86 1.31 1.72 -16.65
C ASP A 86 2.12 2.83 -17.34
N ASP A 87 2.83 2.47 -18.41
CA ASP A 87 3.62 3.43 -19.20
C ASP A 87 2.76 4.43 -19.99
N GLN A 88 1.42 4.26 -19.96
CA GLN A 88 0.45 5.19 -20.52
C GLN A 88 -0.34 5.86 -19.38
N MET A 89 0.05 7.08 -19.03
CA MET A 89 -0.97 8.01 -18.53
C MET A 89 -1.90 8.34 -19.70
N ALA A 90 -3.16 7.93 -19.60
CA ALA A 90 -4.19 8.48 -20.47
C ALA A 90 -4.16 10.01 -20.31
N LEU A 91 -3.74 10.68 -21.39
CA LEU A 91 -3.84 12.11 -21.55
C LEU A 91 -5.34 12.45 -21.62
N SER A 92 -5.98 12.59 -20.46
CA SER A 92 -7.27 13.27 -20.38
C SER A 92 -6.98 14.74 -20.08
N LEU A 93 -6.80 15.50 -21.17
CA LEU A 93 -7.00 16.94 -21.21
C LEU A 93 -8.48 17.27 -20.96
#